data_AF-A0A953Y8D0-F1
#
_entry.id   AF-A0A953Y8D0-F1
#
_cell.length_a   1.000
_cell.length_b   1.000
_cell.length_c   1.000
_cell.angle_alpha   90.00
_cell.angle_beta   90.00
_cell.angle_gamma   90.00
#
_symmetry.space_group_name_H-M   'P 1'
#
loop_
_entity.id
_entity.type
_entity.pdbx_description
1 polymer ?
#
loop_
_entity_poly.entity_id
_entity_poly.type
_entity_poly.pdbx_seq_one_letter_code
_entity_poly.pdbx_strand_id
1 'polypeptide(L)'
;MLTRPSFLACLATLALTQPALAQDAPRLTERTYAQLRDYVLPDKEEERWRNVDWKSSYWDAVVEAQKAKKPILLWAMNGHPLGHT
;
A
#
# COMPACT_ATOMS: atom_id res chain seq x y z
N MET A 1 -10.20 10.96 56.97
CA MET A 1 -9.06 11.66 56.33
C MET A 1 -8.69 10.89 55.08
N LEU A 2 -9.02 11.44 53.91
CA LEU A 2 -8.92 10.81 52.60
C LEU A 2 -7.61 11.24 51.95
N THR A 3 -6.68 10.32 51.72
CA THR A 3 -5.38 10.60 51.09
C THR A 3 -5.58 10.74 49.57
N ARG A 4 -5.32 11.95 49.04
CA ARG A 4 -5.38 12.26 47.61
C ARG A 4 -4.13 11.68 46.92
N PRO A 5 -4.26 10.89 45.84
CA PRO A 5 -3.10 10.47 45.06
C PRO A 5 -2.59 11.63 44.21
N SER A 6 -1.27 11.76 44.20
CA SER A 6 -0.47 12.81 43.61
C SER A 6 -0.68 12.96 42.09
N PHE A 7 -1.00 14.17 41.65
CA PHE A 7 -1.13 14.59 40.24
C PHE A 7 0.19 14.55 39.43
N LEU A 8 1.28 14.04 39.99
CA LEU A 8 2.61 14.04 39.36
C LEU A 8 2.88 12.83 38.44
N ALA A 9 1.99 11.83 38.42
CA ALA A 9 2.18 10.63 37.60
C ALA A 9 1.79 10.80 36.11
N CYS A 10 1.23 11.96 35.70
CA CYS A 10 0.78 12.16 34.32
C CYS A 10 1.80 12.82 33.37
N LEU A 11 2.96 13.29 33.85
CA LEU A 11 3.95 13.95 32.99
C LEU A 11 5.05 13.03 32.46
N ALA A 12 5.20 11.82 33.01
CA ALA A 12 6.25 10.89 32.58
C ALA A 12 5.85 9.99 31.39
N THR A 13 4.57 9.88 31.06
CA THR A 13 4.08 9.08 29.93
C THR A 13 4.10 9.81 28.59
N LEU A 14 4.31 11.13 28.58
CA LEU A 14 4.35 11.94 27.34
C LEU A 14 5.72 11.95 26.63
N ALA A 15 6.72 11.21 27.15
CA ALA A 15 8.06 11.17 26.57
C ALA A 15 8.28 9.99 25.59
N LEU A 16 7.30 9.10 25.41
CA LEU A 16 7.44 7.92 24.54
C LEU A 16 6.93 8.11 23.11
N THR A 17 6.27 9.22 22.80
CA THR A 17 5.98 9.58 21.40
C THR A 17 7.16 10.36 20.83
N GLN A 18 8.33 9.72 20.74
CA GLN A 18 9.33 10.19 19.80
C GLN A 18 8.70 10.06 18.40
N PRO A 19 8.51 11.15 17.62
CA PRO A 19 8.31 10.95 16.20
C PRO A 19 9.53 10.15 15.75
N ALA A 20 9.31 9.04 15.05
CA ALA A 20 10.41 8.30 14.44
C ALA A 20 11.25 9.34 13.71
N LEU A 21 12.45 9.63 14.23
CA LEU A 21 13.38 10.53 13.56
C LEU A 21 13.45 9.99 12.15
N ALA A 22 13.08 10.81 11.17
CA ALA A 22 13.12 10.42 9.77
C ALA A 22 14.51 9.82 9.55
N GLN A 23 14.59 8.49 9.45
CA GLN A 23 15.84 7.84 9.16
C GLN A 23 16.26 8.42 7.82
N ASP A 24 17.50 8.92 7.72
CA ASP A 24 18.03 9.38 6.44
C ASP A 24 17.81 8.26 5.44
N ALA A 25 16.88 8.49 4.49
CA ALA A 25 16.60 7.52 3.45
C ALA A 25 17.93 7.21 2.74
N PRO A 26 18.20 5.94 2.39
CA PRO A 26 19.47 5.61 1.76
C PRO A 26 19.66 6.48 0.51
N ARG A 27 20.77 7.22 0.45
CA ARG A 27 21.06 8.08 -0.70
C ARG A 27 21.21 7.23 -1.95
N LEU A 28 20.62 7.67 -3.06
CA LEU A 28 20.83 7.05 -4.36
C LEU A 28 22.27 7.33 -4.84
N THR A 29 23.08 6.29 -4.92
CA THR A 29 24.46 6.31 -5.39
C THR A 29 24.71 5.03 -6.18
N GLU A 30 25.79 4.95 -6.96
CA GLU A 30 26.14 3.72 -7.70
C GLU A 30 26.19 2.48 -6.79
N ARG A 31 26.68 2.62 -5.56
CA ARG A 31 26.78 1.52 -4.59
C ARG A 31 25.42 1.08 -4.03
N THR A 32 24.48 1.99 -3.88
CA THR A 32 23.16 1.72 -3.26
C THR A 32 22.05 1.49 -4.29
N TYR A 33 22.34 1.73 -5.57
CA TYR A 33 21.37 1.65 -6.66
C TYR A 33 20.65 0.30 -6.71
N ALA A 34 21.39 -0.81 -6.74
CA ALA A 34 20.79 -2.14 -6.88
C ALA A 34 19.82 -2.44 -5.73
N GLN A 35 20.23 -2.16 -4.48
CA GLN A 35 19.39 -2.37 -3.30
C GLN A 35 18.11 -1.52 -3.35
N LEU A 36 18.23 -0.23 -3.69
CA LEU A 36 17.08 0.66 -3.75
C LEU A 36 16.14 0.30 -4.90
N ARG A 37 16.68 -0.04 -6.08
CA ARG A 37 15.90 -0.52 -7.22
C ARG A 37 15.11 -1.76 -6.84
N ASP A 38 15.78 -2.76 -6.26
CA ASP A 38 15.16 -4.04 -5.92
C ASP A 38 14.13 -3.89 -4.79
N TYR A 39 14.27 -2.86 -3.94
CA TYR A 39 13.28 -2.52 -2.92
C TYR A 39 12.02 -1.83 -3.48
N VAL A 40 12.14 -0.99 -4.52
CA VAL A 40 10.98 -0.25 -5.07
C VAL A 40 10.26 -0.98 -6.18
N LEU A 41 10.92 -1.94 -6.85
CA LEU A 41 10.27 -2.76 -7.85
C LEU A 41 9.36 -3.79 -7.17
N PRO A 42 8.16 -4.03 -7.70
CA PRO A 42 7.26 -5.00 -7.12
C PRO A 42 7.86 -6.41 -7.18
N ASP A 43 7.61 -7.20 -6.16
CA ASP A 43 7.95 -8.62 -6.19
C ASP A 43 6.91 -9.43 -6.98
N LYS A 44 7.19 -10.73 -7.17
CA LYS A 44 6.30 -11.63 -7.92
C LYS A 44 4.92 -11.79 -7.29
N GLU A 45 4.83 -11.67 -5.96
CA GLU A 45 3.59 -11.82 -5.21
C GLU A 45 2.72 -10.56 -5.34
N GLU A 46 3.35 -9.38 -5.36
CA GLU A 46 2.72 -8.09 -5.68
C GLU A 46 2.26 -8.03 -7.15
N GLU A 47 2.95 -8.72 -8.06
CA GLU A 47 2.57 -8.80 -9.48
C GLU A 47 1.59 -9.94 -9.82
N ARG A 48 1.09 -10.73 -8.85
CA ARG A 48 0.16 -11.85 -9.12
C ARG A 48 -1.10 -11.46 -9.89
N TRP A 49 -1.53 -10.21 -9.78
CA TRP A 49 -2.67 -9.70 -10.56
C TRP A 49 -2.45 -9.88 -12.06
N ARG A 50 -1.20 -9.88 -12.57
CA ARG A 50 -0.88 -10.11 -13.98
C ARG A 50 -1.26 -11.51 -14.47
N ASN A 51 -1.38 -12.49 -13.56
CA ASN A 51 -1.68 -13.89 -13.90
C ASN A 51 -3.19 -14.14 -14.06
N VAL A 52 -4.05 -13.19 -13.69
CA VAL A 52 -5.49 -13.29 -13.94
C VAL A 52 -5.73 -13.16 -15.44
N ASP A 53 -6.60 -14.01 -15.98
CA ASP A 53 -7.02 -13.96 -17.39
C ASP A 53 -7.96 -12.76 -17.64
N TRP A 54 -7.40 -11.55 -17.57
CA TRP A 54 -8.12 -10.31 -17.78
C TRP A 54 -8.65 -10.23 -19.21
N LYS A 55 -9.93 -9.89 -19.35
CA LYS A 55 -10.51 -9.55 -20.65
C LYS A 55 -10.28 -8.07 -20.93
N SER A 56 -9.66 -7.77 -22.07
CA SER A 56 -9.43 -6.40 -22.53
C SER A 56 -10.70 -5.73 -23.06
N SER A 57 -11.73 -6.52 -23.40
CA SER A 57 -13.05 -6.06 -23.83
C SER A 57 -14.08 -6.33 -22.73
N TYR A 58 -14.82 -5.27 -22.35
CA TYR A 58 -15.92 -5.40 -21.41
C TYR A 58 -17.00 -6.35 -21.92
N TRP A 59 -17.33 -6.31 -23.22
CA TRP A 59 -18.38 -7.18 -23.77
C TRP A 59 -17.95 -8.65 -23.77
N ASP A 60 -16.69 -8.96 -24.06
CA ASP A 60 -16.23 -10.36 -24.01
C ASP A 60 -16.41 -10.95 -22.60
N ALA A 61 -16.11 -10.15 -21.57
CA ALA A 61 -16.36 -10.53 -20.18
C ALA A 61 -17.86 -10.75 -19.88
N VAL A 62 -18.76 -9.91 -20.39
CA VAL A 62 -20.21 -10.07 -20.19
C VAL A 62 -20.73 -11.34 -20.85
N VAL A 63 -20.34 -11.62 -22.11
CA VAL A 63 -20.75 -12.85 -22.80
C VAL A 63 -20.28 -14.09 -22.04
N GLU A 64 -19.01 -14.11 -21.61
CA GLU A 64 -18.44 -15.24 -20.88
C GLU A 64 -19.10 -15.44 -19.51
N ALA A 65 -19.26 -14.37 -18.75
CA ALA A 65 -19.87 -14.41 -17.42
C ALA A 65 -21.32 -14.88 -17.45
N GLN A 66 -22.11 -14.44 -18.44
CA GLN A 66 -23.48 -14.91 -18.64
C GLN A 66 -23.54 -16.41 -18.94
N LYS A 67 -22.69 -16.89 -19.87
CA LYS A 67 -22.59 -18.32 -20.20
C LYS A 67 -22.20 -19.15 -18.98
N ALA A 68 -21.25 -18.66 -18.19
CA ALA A 68 -20.73 -19.33 -17.01
C ALA A 68 -21.61 -19.15 -15.75
N LYS A 69 -22.63 -18.29 -15.79
CA LYS A 69 -23.44 -17.86 -14.64
C LYS A 69 -22.60 -17.36 -13.46
N LYS A 70 -21.57 -16.55 -13.75
CA LYS A 70 -20.66 -15.97 -12.76
C LYS A 70 -20.77 -14.44 -12.73
N PRO A 71 -20.50 -13.79 -11.58
CA PRO A 71 -20.37 -12.33 -11.54
C PRO A 71 -19.10 -11.86 -12.25
N ILE A 72 -19.06 -10.57 -12.62
CA ILE A 72 -17.91 -9.91 -13.23
C ILE A 72 -17.19 -9.07 -12.17
N LEU A 73 -15.86 -9.25 -12.04
CA LEU A 73 -14.99 -8.28 -11.39
C LEU A 73 -14.55 -7.26 -12.44
N LEU A 74 -15.02 -6.02 -12.33
CA LEU A 74 -14.59 -4.93 -13.19
C LEU A 74 -13.45 -4.16 -12.54
N TRP A 75 -12.27 -4.19 -13.14
CA TRP A 75 -11.14 -3.33 -12.79
C TRP A 75 -10.91 -2.33 -13.91
N ALA A 76 -11.16 -1.07 -13.65
CA ALA A 76 -10.95 0.03 -14.59
C ALA A 76 -10.26 1.18 -13.87
N MET A 77 -9.28 1.80 -14.53
CA MET A 77 -8.72 3.06 -14.06
C MET A 77 -9.61 4.20 -14.54
N ASN A 78 -10.20 4.94 -13.62
CA ASN A 78 -11.01 6.13 -13.90
C ASN A 78 -10.06 7.29 -14.21
N GLY A 79 -9.42 7.25 -15.39
CA GLY A 79 -8.18 7.97 -15.64
C GLY A 79 -8.26 9.49 -15.53
N HIS A 80 -7.34 10.07 -14.76
CA HIS A 80 -6.68 11.30 -15.17
C HIS A 80 -5.60 10.92 -16.20
N PRO A 81 -5.50 11.58 -17.38
CA PRO A 81 -4.50 11.25 -18.40
C PRO A 81 -3.03 11.39 -17.97
N LEU A 82 -2.76 11.92 -16.78
CA LEU A 82 -1.43 12.05 -16.19
C LEU A 82 -1.13 10.98 -15.13
N GLY A 83 -2.02 9.99 -14.94
CA GLY A 83 -1.72 8.83 -14.09
C GLY A 83 -1.54 9.17 -12.61
N HIS A 84 -2.21 10.19 -12.09
CA HIS A 84 -2.24 10.42 -10.65
C HIS A 84 -3.31 9.53 -9.99
N THR A 85 -2.85 8.50 -9.29
CA THR A 85 -3.58 7.83 -8.20
C THR A 85 -3.10 8.37 -6.86
#